data_AF-A0A8T6GA14-F1
#
_entry.id   AF-A0A8T6GA14-F1
#
_cell.length_a   1.000
_cell.length_b   1.000
_cell.length_c   1.000
_cell.angle_alpha   90.00
_cell.angle_beta   90.00
_cell.angle_gamma   90.00
#
_symmetry.space_group_name_H-M   'P 1'
#
loop_
_entity.id
_entity.type
_entity.pdbx_description
1 polymer ?
#
loop_
_entity_poly.entity_id
_entity_poly.type
_entity_poly.pdbx_seq_one_letter_code
_entity_poly.pdbx_strand_id
1 'polypeptide(L)'
;MLKPVSVKALPNYRLWIEYSDGVSGEVDLSEKLRHEYYKDWEKTGVFENARVHGGAILWGDGIGENAYDLYLRITGKSYDELPSEIQDEATPPGNDWQLAAVDVIPLPDYRLWLAFNDGVSGEVNLAHLVGKGVFKAWNKPDFFEDVRVTSYGTISWNDDIEMCADSLYLDVTGITWEQLNTIIKSHNAAPLVQNA
;
A
#
# COMPACT_ATOMS: atom_id res chain seq x y z
N MET A 1 -8.60 13.05 -6.80
CA MET A 1 -7.87 12.02 -6.05
C MET A 1 -7.37 12.64 -4.76
N LEU A 2 -7.84 12.12 -3.64
CA LEU A 2 -7.44 12.52 -2.30
C LEU A 2 -6.00 12.04 -2.08
N LYS A 3 -5.10 12.93 -1.69
CA LYS A 3 -3.70 12.58 -1.45
C LYS A 3 -3.04 13.51 -0.43
N PRO A 4 -2.05 13.03 0.34
CA PRO A 4 -1.18 13.90 1.11
C PRO A 4 -0.49 14.90 0.19
N VAL A 5 -0.43 16.15 0.64
CA VAL A 5 0.26 17.26 -0.02
C VAL A 5 1.39 17.81 0.84
N SER A 6 1.35 17.57 2.15
CA SER A 6 2.40 17.94 3.10
C SER A 6 2.52 16.91 4.21
N VAL A 7 3.75 16.68 4.68
CA VAL A 7 4.03 15.83 5.85
C VAL A 7 5.15 16.46 6.67
N LYS A 8 5.04 16.35 7.99
CA LYS A 8 6.09 16.73 8.94
C LYS A 8 6.25 15.66 9.99
N ALA A 9 7.46 15.13 10.12
CA ALA A 9 7.82 14.27 11.24
C ALA A 9 7.86 15.06 12.55
N LEU A 10 7.27 14.49 13.59
CA LEU A 10 7.21 15.00 14.96
C LEU A 10 7.88 13.98 15.90
N PRO A 11 8.24 14.39 17.13
CA PRO A 11 8.81 13.48 18.12
C PRO A 11 7.91 12.27 18.41
N ASN A 12 8.52 11.18 18.87
CA ASN A 12 7.83 9.94 19.25
C ASN A 12 7.04 9.27 18.11
N TYR A 13 7.63 9.26 16.90
CA TYR A 13 7.06 8.57 15.73
C TYR A 13 5.69 9.08 15.30
N ARG A 14 5.48 10.39 15.46
CA ARG A 14 4.23 11.03 15.03
C ARG A 14 4.43 11.79 13.73
N LEU A 15 3.39 11.84 12.91
CA LEU A 15 3.34 12.69 11.74
C LEU A 15 2.25 13.73 11.89
N TRP A 16 2.53 14.94 11.42
CA TRP A 16 1.49 15.87 11.01
C TRP A 16 1.36 15.81 9.48
N ILE A 17 0.13 15.67 8.97
CA ILE A 17 -0.14 15.48 7.54
C ILE A 17 -1.21 16.48 7.10
N GLU A 18 -1.09 17.00 5.88
CA GLU A 18 -2.12 17.77 5.18
C GLU A 18 -2.48 17.07 3.87
N TYR A 19 -3.78 16.99 3.58
CA TYR A 19 -4.35 16.39 2.38
C TYR A 19 -4.85 17.43 1.37
N SER A 20 -4.98 17.01 0.12
CA SER A 20 -5.44 17.85 -1.00
C SER A 20 -6.83 18.44 -0.84
N ASP A 21 -7.66 17.92 0.06
CA ASP A 21 -8.99 18.44 0.41
C ASP A 21 -8.96 19.46 1.57
N GLY A 22 -7.77 19.76 2.10
CA GLY A 22 -7.54 20.68 3.21
C GLY A 22 -7.64 20.05 4.61
N VAL A 23 -7.95 18.75 4.70
CA VAL A 23 -7.91 18.03 5.98
C VAL A 23 -6.46 17.92 6.44
N SER A 24 -6.22 18.17 7.72
CA SER A 24 -4.91 17.96 8.34
C SER A 24 -5.03 17.48 9.78
N GLY A 25 -3.99 16.81 10.26
CA GLY A 25 -3.97 16.30 11.63
C GLY A 25 -2.71 15.52 11.98
N GLU A 26 -2.65 15.12 13.24
CA GLU A 26 -1.56 14.34 13.81
C GLU A 26 -1.95 12.86 13.90
N VAL A 27 -1.02 11.97 13.53
CA VAL A 27 -1.14 10.51 13.69
C VAL A 27 0.09 9.99 14.44
N ASP A 28 -0.15 9.12 15.42
CA ASP A 28 0.91 8.43 16.17
C ASP A 28 1.19 7.08 15.52
N LEU A 29 2.40 6.84 15.02
CA LEU A 29 2.78 5.59 14.35
C LEU A 29 3.69 4.72 15.22
N SER A 30 3.82 5.01 16.52
CA SER A 30 4.72 4.29 17.42
C SER A 30 4.35 2.80 17.58
N GLU A 31 3.10 2.43 17.36
CA GLU A 31 2.64 1.03 17.34
C GLU A 31 3.29 0.22 16.21
N LYS A 32 3.64 0.86 15.10
CA LYS A 32 4.24 0.21 13.91
C LYS A 32 5.61 -0.39 14.22
N LEU A 33 6.32 0.18 15.20
CA LEU A 33 7.62 -0.32 15.67
C LEU A 33 7.57 -1.72 16.29
N ARG A 34 6.38 -2.28 16.51
CA ARG A 34 6.20 -3.70 16.88
C ARG A 34 6.53 -4.64 15.71
N HIS A 35 6.43 -4.16 14.49
CA HIS A 35 6.75 -4.93 13.29
C HIS A 35 8.22 -4.72 12.89
N GLU A 36 8.87 -5.82 12.50
CA GLU A 36 10.29 -5.82 12.14
C GLU A 36 10.60 -4.85 10.99
N TYR A 37 9.66 -4.70 10.05
CA TYR A 37 9.74 -3.78 8.92
C TYR A 37 10.02 -2.33 9.31
N TYR A 38 9.41 -1.83 10.41
CA TYR A 38 9.58 -0.44 10.86
C TYR A 38 10.75 -0.26 11.83
N LYS A 39 11.52 -1.31 12.14
CA LYS A 39 12.66 -1.21 13.07
C LYS A 39 13.77 -0.32 12.55
N ASP A 40 13.82 -0.07 11.25
CA ASP A 40 14.79 0.86 10.68
C ASP A 40 14.53 2.31 11.10
N TRP A 41 13.31 2.66 11.50
CA TRP A 41 13.03 3.97 12.10
C TRP A 41 13.83 4.20 13.39
N GLU A 42 13.92 3.18 14.25
CA GLU A 42 14.74 3.22 15.48
C GLU A 42 16.24 3.18 15.17
N LYS A 43 16.66 2.34 14.23
CA LYS A 43 18.09 2.08 13.96
C LYS A 43 18.78 3.20 13.18
N THR A 44 18.07 3.81 12.24
CA THR A 44 18.65 4.73 11.26
C THR A 44 18.19 6.18 11.46
N GLY A 45 17.16 6.41 12.27
CA GLY A 45 16.52 7.72 12.39
C GLY A 45 15.77 8.15 11.12
N VAL A 46 15.53 7.24 10.17
CA VAL A 46 14.92 7.57 8.88
C VAL A 46 13.51 8.16 9.03
N PHE A 47 12.85 7.96 10.16
CA PHE A 47 11.51 8.50 10.46
C PHE A 47 11.42 10.02 10.24
N GLU A 48 12.49 10.76 10.56
CA GLU A 48 12.52 12.22 10.42
C GLU A 48 12.48 12.69 8.96
N ASN A 49 12.81 11.80 8.02
CA ASN A 49 12.88 12.06 6.59
C ASN A 49 11.57 11.72 5.86
N ALA A 50 10.44 11.71 6.58
CA ALA A 50 9.11 11.55 6.00
C ALA A 50 8.90 12.59 4.89
N ARG A 51 8.48 12.15 3.70
CA ARG A 51 8.22 13.02 2.56
C ARG A 51 6.99 12.57 1.79
N VAL A 52 6.31 13.52 1.17
CA VAL A 52 5.28 13.20 0.18
C VAL A 52 5.95 12.94 -1.17
N HIS A 53 5.69 11.79 -1.76
CA HIS A 53 6.14 11.45 -3.11
C HIS A 53 5.08 10.58 -3.80
N GLY A 54 4.73 10.90 -5.05
CA GLY A 54 3.73 10.12 -5.80
C GLY A 54 2.31 10.13 -5.20
N GLY A 55 2.02 10.99 -4.22
CA GLY A 55 0.74 10.94 -3.49
C GLY A 55 0.73 10.00 -2.29
N ALA A 56 1.88 9.51 -1.86
CA ALA A 56 2.05 8.72 -0.64
C ALA A 56 3.06 9.36 0.30
N ILE A 57 3.09 8.90 1.56
CA ILE A 57 4.12 9.28 2.54
C ILE A 57 5.18 8.20 2.56
N LEU A 58 6.43 8.61 2.31
CA LEU A 58 7.59 7.73 2.21
C LEU A 58 8.70 8.12 3.20
N TRP A 59 9.46 7.12 3.62
CA TRP A 59 10.70 7.20 4.38
C TRP A 59 11.82 6.46 3.65
N GLY A 60 13.03 7.03 3.67
CA GLY A 60 14.22 6.39 3.11
C GLY A 60 14.07 5.97 1.65
N ASP A 61 14.55 4.78 1.32
CA ASP A 61 14.58 4.20 -0.03
C ASP A 61 13.29 3.46 -0.44
N GLY A 62 12.19 3.61 0.32
CA GLY A 62 10.90 3.02 -0.09
C GLY A 62 9.97 2.53 1.02
N ILE A 63 10.19 2.86 2.29
CA ILE A 63 9.20 2.56 3.33
C ILE A 63 8.02 3.50 3.12
N GLY A 64 6.83 2.99 2.79
CA GLY A 64 5.60 3.76 2.64
C GLY A 64 4.59 3.52 3.76
N GLU A 65 3.58 4.38 3.85
CA GLU A 65 2.35 4.12 4.61
C GLU A 65 1.15 4.43 3.72
N ASN A 66 0.06 3.67 3.91
CA ASN A 66 -1.18 3.85 3.15
C ASN A 66 -1.79 5.22 3.48
N ALA A 67 -1.88 6.09 2.47
CA ALA A 67 -2.41 7.45 2.64
C ALA A 67 -3.87 7.49 3.11
N TYR A 68 -4.70 6.53 2.72
CA TYR A 68 -6.10 6.47 3.15
C TYR A 68 -6.24 6.06 4.60
N ASP A 69 -5.46 5.09 5.08
CA ASP A 69 -5.45 4.71 6.50
C ASP A 69 -5.11 5.92 7.39
N LEU A 70 -4.07 6.66 7.01
CA LEU A 70 -3.66 7.87 7.74
C LEU A 70 -4.75 8.95 7.70
N TYR A 71 -5.44 9.13 6.57
CA TYR A 71 -6.57 10.07 6.47
C TYR A 71 -7.74 9.67 7.37
N LEU A 72 -8.13 8.39 7.38
CA LEU A 72 -9.20 7.88 8.22
C LEU A 72 -8.85 8.06 9.71
N ARG A 73 -7.59 7.82 10.08
CA ARG A 73 -7.10 8.05 11.45
C ARG A 73 -7.17 9.53 11.87
N ILE A 74 -6.86 10.46 10.96
CA ILE A 74 -6.97 11.91 11.22
C ILE A 74 -8.44 12.32 11.39
N THR A 75 -9.32 11.81 10.54
CA THR A 75 -10.72 12.23 10.49
C THR A 75 -11.63 11.48 11.47
N GLY A 76 -11.20 10.32 11.95
CA GLY A 76 -12.02 9.39 12.73
C GLY A 76 -13.13 8.71 11.93
N LYS A 77 -13.11 8.85 10.59
CA LYS A 77 -14.10 8.27 9.69
C LYS A 77 -13.83 6.78 9.46
N SER A 78 -14.88 6.05 9.11
CA SER A 78 -14.75 4.75 8.44
C SER A 78 -14.66 4.91 6.92
N TYR A 79 -14.29 3.83 6.22
CA TYR A 79 -14.27 3.79 4.75
C TYR A 79 -15.63 4.13 4.12
N ASP A 80 -16.74 3.70 4.73
CA ASP A 80 -18.11 3.96 4.25
C ASP A 80 -18.49 5.46 4.27
N GLU A 81 -17.73 6.27 5.00
CA GLU A 81 -17.95 7.72 5.14
C GLU A 81 -17.06 8.54 4.19
N LEU A 82 -16.23 7.90 3.36
CA LEU A 82 -15.48 8.58 2.30
C LEU A 82 -16.41 8.97 1.15
N PRO A 83 -16.14 10.05 0.40
CA PRO A 83 -16.86 10.37 -0.84
C PRO A 83 -16.89 9.17 -1.80
N SER A 84 -17.99 8.93 -2.51
CA SER A 84 -18.14 7.79 -3.43
C SER A 84 -17.06 7.69 -4.49
N GLU A 85 -16.54 8.83 -4.95
CA GLU A 85 -15.43 8.93 -5.91
C GLU A 85 -14.11 8.41 -5.34
N ILE A 86 -13.99 8.40 -4.01
CA ILE A 86 -12.86 7.85 -3.27
C ILE A 86 -13.20 6.43 -2.82
N GLN A 87 -14.46 6.09 -2.55
CA GLN A 87 -14.86 4.72 -2.25
C GLN A 87 -14.48 3.81 -3.41
N ASP A 88 -14.78 4.10 -4.68
CA ASP A 88 -14.37 3.18 -5.76
C ASP A 88 -12.83 3.02 -5.92
N GLU A 89 -12.03 3.99 -5.45
CA GLU A 89 -10.55 3.94 -5.43
C GLU A 89 -9.97 3.34 -4.14
N ALA A 90 -10.67 3.48 -3.01
CA ALA A 90 -10.23 3.13 -1.66
C ALA A 90 -10.99 1.95 -1.05
N THR A 91 -12.06 1.49 -1.69
CA THR A 91 -12.69 0.20 -1.39
C THR A 91 -11.60 -0.83 -1.71
N PRO A 92 -11.18 -1.62 -0.72
CA PRO A 92 -10.31 -2.75 -0.99
C PRO A 92 -10.90 -3.50 -2.17
N PRO A 93 -10.11 -3.78 -3.18
CA PRO A 93 -10.58 -4.54 -4.32
C PRO A 93 -11.05 -5.92 -3.86
N GLY A 94 -12.36 -6.10 -3.76
CA GLY A 94 -12.95 -7.28 -3.16
C GLY A 94 -13.70 -6.97 -1.86
N ASN A 95 -14.80 -7.69 -1.66
CA ASN A 95 -15.37 -7.93 -0.35
C ASN A 95 -14.25 -8.34 0.65
N ASP A 96 -14.40 -8.03 1.95
CA ASP A 96 -13.52 -8.24 3.14
C ASP A 96 -12.72 -9.57 3.26
N TRP A 97 -12.81 -10.46 2.27
CA TRP A 97 -12.45 -11.87 2.28
C TRP A 97 -11.41 -12.22 1.21
N GLN A 98 -11.09 -11.32 0.28
CA GLN A 98 -10.07 -11.55 -0.76
C GLN A 98 -8.84 -10.66 -0.54
N LEU A 99 -7.65 -11.27 -0.58
CA LEU A 99 -6.39 -10.53 -0.51
C LEU A 99 -6.27 -9.62 -1.74
N ALA A 100 -5.99 -8.34 -1.51
CA ALA A 100 -5.89 -7.35 -2.56
C ALA A 100 -4.80 -6.32 -2.25
N ALA A 101 -4.08 -5.86 -3.28
CA ALA A 101 -3.28 -4.65 -3.13
C ALA A 101 -4.22 -3.45 -3.01
N VAL A 102 -3.89 -2.53 -2.10
CA VAL A 102 -4.64 -1.30 -1.86
C VAL A 102 -3.81 -0.06 -2.16
N ASP A 103 -2.48 -0.21 -2.27
CA ASP A 103 -1.59 0.87 -2.67
C ASP A 103 -0.36 0.32 -3.38
N VAL A 104 0.22 1.12 -4.27
CA VAL A 104 1.46 0.80 -4.98
C VAL A 104 2.24 2.07 -5.25
N ILE A 105 3.54 2.01 -5.00
CA ILE A 105 4.46 3.11 -5.23
C ILE A 105 5.64 2.58 -6.05
N PRO A 106 5.89 3.12 -7.26
CA PRO A 106 7.08 2.77 -8.01
C PRO A 106 8.32 3.34 -7.30
N LEU A 107 9.35 2.52 -7.20
CA LEU A 107 10.65 2.86 -6.64
C LEU A 107 11.74 2.68 -7.72
N PRO A 108 12.92 3.31 -7.54
CA PRO A 108 14.04 3.13 -8.45
C PRO A 108 14.43 1.65 -8.65
N ASP A 109 15.07 1.34 -9.77
CA ASP A 109 15.60 0.02 -10.10
C ASP A 109 14.53 -1.09 -10.25
N TYR A 110 13.35 -0.73 -10.78
CA TYR A 110 12.22 -1.64 -11.02
C TYR A 110 11.70 -2.31 -9.74
N ARG A 111 11.65 -1.54 -8.66
CA ARG A 111 11.13 -1.97 -7.36
C ARG A 111 9.75 -1.35 -7.15
N LEU A 112 8.88 -2.04 -6.43
CA LEU A 112 7.59 -1.50 -6.01
C LEU A 112 7.50 -1.60 -4.50
N TRP A 113 6.99 -0.57 -3.85
CA TRP A 113 6.38 -0.71 -2.54
C TRP A 113 4.89 -0.98 -2.71
N LEU A 114 4.36 -1.93 -1.94
CA LEU A 114 2.98 -2.39 -2.00
C LEU A 114 2.38 -2.37 -0.61
N ALA A 115 1.10 -2.02 -0.52
CA ALA A 115 0.27 -2.28 0.64
C ALA A 115 -0.91 -3.16 0.26
N PHE A 116 -1.31 -4.02 1.18
CA PHE A 116 -2.43 -4.95 1.04
C PHE A 116 -3.53 -4.65 2.05
N ASN A 117 -4.74 -5.10 1.75
CA ASN A 117 -5.94 -4.85 2.55
C ASN A 117 -5.94 -5.52 3.93
N ASP A 118 -5.03 -6.46 4.20
CA ASP A 118 -4.81 -7.05 5.52
C ASP A 118 -3.81 -6.23 6.39
N GLY A 119 -3.35 -5.08 5.88
CA GLY A 119 -2.38 -4.20 6.53
C GLY A 119 -0.93 -4.59 6.32
N VAL A 120 -0.65 -5.69 5.61
CA VAL A 120 0.72 -6.03 5.21
C VAL A 120 1.19 -5.03 4.15
N SER A 121 2.45 -4.65 4.25
CA SER A 121 3.13 -3.84 3.23
C SER A 121 4.60 -4.21 3.13
N GLY A 122 5.20 -3.91 2.00
CA GLY A 122 6.63 -4.13 1.79
C GLY A 122 7.05 -3.93 0.34
N GLU A 123 8.33 -4.20 0.10
CA GLU A 123 8.97 -3.95 -1.19
C GLU A 123 9.18 -5.25 -1.98
N VAL A 124 9.00 -5.19 -3.30
CA VAL A 124 9.34 -6.25 -4.25
C VAL A 124 10.31 -5.76 -5.32
N ASN A 125 11.25 -6.61 -5.72
CA ASN A 125 12.20 -6.34 -6.79
C ASN A 125 11.82 -7.10 -8.07
N LEU A 126 11.40 -6.36 -9.09
CA LEU A 126 10.94 -6.90 -10.38
C LEU A 126 11.99 -6.78 -11.49
N ALA A 127 13.23 -6.35 -11.18
CA ALA A 127 14.30 -6.17 -12.16
C ALA A 127 14.58 -7.44 -12.98
N HIS A 128 14.34 -8.62 -12.39
CA HIS A 128 14.52 -9.90 -13.06
C HIS A 128 13.54 -10.16 -14.21
N LEU A 129 12.44 -9.39 -14.32
CA LEU A 129 11.44 -9.48 -15.40
C LEU A 129 11.73 -8.52 -16.56
N VAL A 130 12.54 -7.49 -16.33
CA VAL A 130 12.83 -6.43 -17.31
C VAL A 130 13.33 -7.02 -18.63
N GLY A 131 12.77 -6.54 -19.73
CA GLY A 131 13.14 -6.98 -21.08
C GLY A 131 12.61 -8.37 -21.48
N LYS A 132 11.83 -9.04 -20.63
CA LYS A 132 11.22 -10.35 -20.93
C LYS A 132 9.75 -10.20 -21.31
N GLY A 133 9.33 -10.87 -22.38
CA GLY A 133 7.92 -10.94 -22.79
C GLY A 133 7.24 -9.56 -22.84
N VAL A 134 6.08 -9.47 -22.19
CA VAL A 134 5.28 -8.23 -22.07
C VAL A 134 6.00 -7.12 -21.29
N PHE A 135 6.89 -7.47 -20.35
CA PHE A 135 7.67 -6.53 -19.52
C PHE A 135 8.77 -5.79 -20.29
N LYS A 136 8.96 -6.07 -21.60
CA LYS A 136 9.78 -5.21 -22.47
C LYS A 136 9.26 -3.77 -22.52
N ALA A 137 7.97 -3.56 -22.24
CA ALA A 137 7.38 -2.23 -22.19
C ALA A 137 8.01 -1.32 -21.12
N TRP A 138 8.52 -1.88 -20.02
CA TRP A 138 9.18 -1.13 -18.94
C TRP A 138 10.53 -0.49 -19.33
N ASN A 139 11.07 -0.80 -20.52
CA ASN A 139 12.24 -0.09 -21.05
C ASN A 139 11.88 1.28 -21.65
N LYS A 140 10.59 1.56 -21.85
CA LYS A 140 10.14 2.89 -22.25
C LYS A 140 10.29 3.83 -21.06
N PRO A 141 10.78 5.07 -21.26
CA PRO A 141 10.83 6.07 -20.20
C PRO A 141 9.47 6.22 -19.51
N ASP A 142 9.50 6.34 -18.19
CA ASP A 142 8.36 6.61 -17.29
C ASP A 142 7.26 5.52 -17.28
N PHE A 143 7.33 4.51 -18.15
CA PHE A 143 6.29 3.49 -18.27
C PHE A 143 6.26 2.55 -17.06
N PHE A 144 7.36 2.36 -16.32
CA PHE A 144 7.33 1.57 -15.09
C PHE A 144 6.70 2.37 -13.94
N GLU A 145 6.86 3.68 -13.96
CA GLU A 145 6.35 4.62 -12.98
C GLU A 145 4.83 4.83 -13.12
N ASP A 146 4.24 4.50 -14.27
CA ASP A 146 2.78 4.51 -14.52
C ASP A 146 2.00 3.35 -13.85
N VAL A 147 2.62 2.63 -12.92
CA VAL A 147 1.99 1.56 -12.16
C VAL A 147 0.80 2.05 -11.34
N ARG A 148 -0.26 1.25 -11.27
CA ARG A 148 -1.46 1.53 -10.47
C ARG A 148 -2.07 0.26 -9.89
N VAL A 149 -2.82 0.40 -8.81
CA VAL A 149 -3.75 -0.63 -8.34
C VAL A 149 -5.03 -0.53 -9.17
N THR A 150 -5.54 -1.66 -9.67
CA THR A 150 -6.85 -1.70 -10.37
C THR A 150 -8.00 -1.77 -9.37
N SER A 151 -9.24 -1.57 -9.84
CA SER A 151 -10.45 -1.83 -9.03
C SER A 151 -10.61 -3.29 -8.59
N TYR A 152 -9.76 -4.21 -9.08
CA TYR A 152 -9.69 -5.62 -8.68
C TYR A 152 -8.47 -5.95 -7.81
N GLY A 153 -7.62 -4.96 -7.50
CA GLY A 153 -6.53 -5.08 -6.52
C GLY A 153 -5.31 -5.75 -7.03
N THR A 154 -5.24 -5.80 -8.34
CA THR A 154 -4.09 -6.22 -9.08
C THR A 154 -3.23 -5.01 -9.41
N ILE A 155 -1.95 -5.28 -9.64
CA ILE A 155 -0.98 -4.24 -10.00
C ILE A 155 -0.90 -4.19 -11.52
N SER A 156 -1.22 -3.06 -12.11
CA SER A 156 -1.30 -2.89 -13.56
C SER A 156 -0.49 -1.68 -14.03
N TRP A 157 0.10 -1.82 -15.21
CA TRP A 157 0.68 -0.69 -15.96
C TRP A 157 -0.22 -0.28 -17.13
N ASN A 158 -0.96 -1.22 -17.71
CA ASN A 158 -1.96 -1.01 -18.75
C ASN A 158 -2.85 -2.26 -18.87
N ASP A 159 -3.74 -2.28 -19.86
CA ASP A 159 -4.68 -3.40 -20.10
C ASP A 159 -3.98 -4.73 -20.43
N ASP A 160 -2.70 -4.69 -20.83
CA ASP A 160 -1.94 -5.86 -21.27
C ASP A 160 -0.93 -6.37 -20.23
N ILE A 161 -0.60 -5.55 -19.22
CA ILE A 161 0.46 -5.81 -18.25
C ILE A 161 -0.11 -5.65 -16.85
N GLU A 162 -0.40 -6.79 -16.25
CA GLU A 162 -0.98 -6.92 -14.92
C GLU A 162 -0.26 -8.02 -14.13
N MET A 163 -0.13 -7.81 -12.83
CA MET A 163 0.43 -8.75 -11.86
C MET A 163 -0.58 -8.99 -10.74
N CYS A 164 -0.74 -10.27 -10.39
CA CYS A 164 -1.66 -10.70 -9.36
C CYS A 164 -1.17 -10.30 -7.96
N ALA A 165 -2.08 -9.80 -7.12
CA ALA A 165 -1.81 -9.43 -5.73
C ALA A 165 -1.19 -10.57 -4.93
N ASP A 166 -1.74 -11.78 -5.05
CA ASP A 166 -1.26 -12.97 -4.34
C ASP A 166 0.22 -13.25 -4.63
N SER A 167 0.63 -13.14 -5.90
CA SER A 167 2.02 -13.39 -6.31
C SER A 167 2.97 -12.38 -5.67
N LEU A 168 2.59 -11.10 -5.71
CA LEU A 168 3.38 -10.03 -5.12
C LEU A 168 3.38 -10.11 -3.58
N TYR A 169 2.29 -10.56 -2.97
CA TYR A 169 2.21 -10.77 -1.52
C TYR A 169 3.15 -11.87 -1.05
N LEU A 170 3.26 -12.97 -1.79
CA LEU A 170 4.24 -14.02 -1.50
C LEU A 170 5.67 -13.46 -1.58
N ASP A 171 5.96 -12.61 -2.56
CA ASP A 171 7.26 -11.96 -2.70
C ASP A 171 7.55 -10.99 -1.54
N VAL A 172 6.56 -10.19 -1.12
CA VAL A 172 6.68 -9.26 0.02
C VAL A 172 6.90 -9.99 1.34
N THR A 173 6.13 -11.05 1.59
CA THR A 173 6.09 -11.70 2.91
C THR A 173 7.04 -12.89 3.03
N GLY A 174 7.49 -13.45 1.91
CA GLY A 174 8.30 -14.67 1.87
C GLY A 174 7.57 -15.94 2.31
N ILE A 175 6.25 -15.88 2.56
CA ILE A 175 5.46 -17.07 2.90
C ILE A 175 5.25 -17.93 1.65
N THR A 176 4.95 -19.21 1.84
CA THR A 176 4.61 -20.11 0.73
C THR A 176 3.15 -20.00 0.33
N TRP A 177 2.84 -20.46 -0.89
CA TRP A 177 1.46 -20.57 -1.36
C TRP A 177 0.58 -21.43 -0.44
N GLU A 178 1.12 -22.47 0.19
CA GLU A 178 0.39 -23.29 1.17
C GLU A 178 0.02 -22.51 2.42
N GLN A 179 0.94 -21.65 2.89
CA GLN A 179 0.70 -20.77 4.04
C GLN A 179 -0.35 -19.72 3.68
N LEU A 180 -0.22 -19.06 2.52
CA LEU A 180 -1.20 -18.09 2.04
C LEU A 180 -2.59 -18.71 1.86
N ASN A 181 -2.68 -19.89 1.23
CA ASN A 181 -3.94 -20.62 1.09
C ASN A 181 -4.60 -20.94 2.42
N THR A 182 -3.80 -21.20 3.46
CA THR A 182 -4.32 -21.47 4.80
C THR A 182 -4.96 -20.21 5.38
N ILE A 183 -4.30 -19.06 5.23
CA ILE A 183 -4.82 -17.74 5.64
C ILE A 183 -6.11 -17.39 4.89
N ILE A 184 -6.13 -17.56 3.57
CA ILE A 184 -7.31 -17.28 2.74
C ILE A 184 -8.47 -18.20 3.13
N LYS A 185 -8.21 -19.49 3.37
CA LYS A 185 -9.26 -20.44 3.80
C LYS A 185 -9.78 -20.16 5.21
N SER A 186 -8.93 -19.73 6.14
CA SER A 186 -9.36 -19.41 7.50
C SER A 186 -10.26 -18.16 7.52
N HIS A 187 -9.97 -17.17 6.67
CA HIS A 187 -10.85 -16.00 6.52
C HIS A 187 -12.20 -16.41 5.94
N ASN A 188 -12.23 -17.21 4.87
CA ASN A 188 -13.46 -17.74 4.26
C ASN A 188 -14.28 -18.71 5.14
N ALA A 189 -13.76 -19.13 6.29
CA ALA A 189 -14.45 -20.01 7.23
C ALA A 189 -15.16 -19.27 8.38
N ALA A 190 -15.02 -17.94 8.50
CA ALA A 190 -15.82 -17.17 9.45
C ALA A 190 -17.31 -17.25 9.04
N PRO A 191 -18.24 -17.63 9.95
CA PRO A 191 -19.62 -17.87 9.56
C PRO A 191 -20.24 -16.57 9.07
N LEU A 192 -20.87 -16.63 7.88
CA LEU A 192 -21.89 -15.68 7.50
C LEU A 192 -22.91 -15.64 8.64
N VAL A 193 -22.90 -14.58 9.44
CA VAL A 193 -24.03 -14.29 10.32
C VAL A 193 -25.20 -14.02 9.38
N GLN A 194 -25.97 -15.06 9.10
CA GLN A 194 -27.24 -14.95 8.42
C GLN A 194 -28.15 -14.16 9.36
N ASN A 195 -28.26 -12.85 9.12
CA ASN A 195 -29.32 -12.06 9.70
C ASN A 195 -30.63 -12.51 9.04
N ALA A 196 -31.40 -13.29 9.79
CA ALA A 196 -32.82 -13.57 9.55
C ALA A 196 -33.69 -12.57 10.31
#